data_AF-A0A2T6ZPL3-F1
#
_entry.id   AF-A0A2T6ZPL3-F1
#
_cell.length_a   1.000
_cell.length_b   1.000
_cell.length_c   1.000
_cell.angle_alpha   90.00
_cell.angle_beta   90.00
_cell.angle_gamma   90.00
#
_symmetry.space_group_name_H-M   'P 1'
#
loop_
_entity.id
_entity.type
_entity.pdbx_description
1 polymer ?
#
loop_
_entity_poly.entity_id
_entity_poly.type
_entity_poly.pdbx_seq_one_letter_code
_entity_poly.pdbx_strand_id
1 'polypeptide(L)'
;MRLETPLSSHPSTPSTTPAPSPPPRSSSPPTENPDLTRLRHTHHTHGYLAGITQGKTLHLQSGFDEGYALGGRFGLKIGWVLGALQGLSHIAPAAAAMAVRRELEKAKRELVFDEVFSEEYFAPGGVWLYALVEEGGEEEGGVVTVTLDRVVEMHPVVKRWVGKVRELASWVGVDVEELGLELEREEKGGEEEEEKDGNNNKVGMEAFVEI
;
A
#
# COMPACT_ATOMS: atom_id res chain seq x y z
N MET A 1 -8.00 57.51 22.32
CA MET A 1 -8.62 56.71 23.41
C MET A 1 -7.57 55.82 24.01
N ARG A 2 -6.95 56.27 25.11
CA ARG A 2 -6.18 55.48 26.05
C ARG A 2 -6.97 55.52 27.35
N LEU A 3 -7.23 54.38 27.98
CA LEU A 3 -7.71 54.33 29.35
C LEU A 3 -6.76 53.44 30.12
N GLU A 4 -6.16 54.06 31.14
CA GLU A 4 -5.31 53.45 32.14
C GLU A 4 -6.15 52.67 33.18
N THR A 5 -5.48 51.68 33.79
CA THR A 5 -5.48 51.17 35.20
C THR A 5 -6.51 51.74 36.20
N PRO A 6 -6.88 51.07 37.34
CA PRO A 6 -5.97 50.26 38.17
C PRO A 6 -6.56 49.08 39.00
N LEU A 7 -5.60 48.47 39.71
CA LEU A 7 -5.62 47.47 40.76
C LEU A 7 -6.42 47.89 42.02
N SER A 8 -6.84 46.87 42.79
CA SER A 8 -7.03 46.85 44.27
C SER A 8 -8.45 47.04 44.83
N SER A 9 -8.93 46.02 45.57
CA SER A 9 -9.56 46.16 46.90
C SER A 9 -9.70 44.78 47.59
N HIS A 10 -8.88 44.52 48.60
CA HIS A 10 -9.20 43.64 49.76
C HIS A 10 -10.08 44.44 50.76
N PRO A 11 -10.51 43.98 51.97
CA PRO A 11 -10.33 42.69 52.67
C PRO A 11 -11.63 42.15 53.33
N SER A 12 -11.61 40.94 53.89
CA SER A 12 -12.29 40.62 55.16
C SER A 12 -11.79 39.29 55.71
N THR A 13 -11.16 39.37 56.88
CA THR A 13 -10.88 38.24 57.80
C THR A 13 -12.19 37.76 58.43
N PRO A 14 -12.24 36.53 58.97
CA PRO A 14 -12.01 36.44 60.42
C PRO A 14 -11.30 35.16 60.90
N SER A 15 -10.85 35.26 62.15
CA SER A 15 -10.70 34.18 63.13
C SER A 15 -9.38 33.41 63.21
N THR A 16 -8.54 33.92 64.10
CA THR A 16 -7.61 33.21 64.99
C THR A 16 -8.07 31.81 65.38
N THR A 17 -7.23 30.80 65.15
CA THR A 17 -7.24 29.49 65.82
C THR A 17 -5.78 29.05 65.99
N PRO A 18 -5.37 28.51 67.17
CA PRO A 18 -3.97 28.30 67.51
C PRO A 18 -3.34 27.12 66.73
N ALA A 19 -2.03 27.24 66.54
CA ALA A 19 -1.18 26.36 65.73
C ALA A 19 -1.20 24.88 66.16
N PRO A 20 -1.26 23.94 65.19
CA PRO A 20 -0.73 22.60 65.37
C PRO A 20 0.79 22.58 65.09
N SER A 21 1.50 21.81 65.90
CA SER A 21 2.95 21.62 65.94
C SER A 21 3.58 21.26 64.57
N PRO A 22 4.86 21.62 64.32
CA PRO A 22 5.53 21.29 63.07
C PRO A 22 5.76 19.78 62.93
N PRO A 23 5.43 19.16 61.77
CA PRO A 23 5.92 17.81 61.49
C PRO A 23 7.44 17.83 61.30
N PRO A 24 8.14 16.72 61.60
CA PRO A 24 9.57 16.60 61.37
C PRO A 24 9.92 16.83 59.90
N ARG A 25 11.08 17.45 59.69
CA ARG A 25 11.65 17.85 58.40
C ARG A 25 11.72 16.71 57.39
N SER A 26 11.65 17.17 56.13
CA SER A 26 12.27 16.63 54.92
C SER A 26 11.79 15.28 54.42
N SER A 27 10.72 15.33 53.62
CA SER A 27 10.75 14.68 52.31
C SER A 27 10.39 15.74 51.28
N SER A 28 11.40 16.42 50.71
CA SER A 28 11.20 17.01 49.39
C SER A 28 10.59 15.92 48.50
N PRO A 29 9.55 16.18 47.68
CA PRO A 29 9.21 15.24 46.61
C PRO A 29 10.53 14.95 45.88
N PRO A 30 10.81 13.70 45.47
CA PRO A 30 12.05 13.42 44.77
C PRO A 30 12.12 14.42 43.62
N THR A 31 13.06 15.38 43.71
CA THR A 31 13.29 16.36 42.65
C THR A 31 13.68 15.51 41.48
N GLU A 32 12.70 15.25 40.61
CA GLU A 32 12.91 14.43 39.44
C GLU A 32 14.04 15.10 38.68
N ASN A 33 15.13 14.35 38.48
CA ASN A 33 16.34 14.91 37.92
C ASN A 33 15.97 15.51 36.56
N PRO A 34 16.18 16.82 36.31
CA PRO A 34 15.71 17.49 35.10
C PRO A 34 16.22 16.81 33.82
N ASP A 35 17.37 16.14 33.92
CA ASP A 35 17.93 15.31 32.85
C ASP A 35 17.13 14.02 32.62
N LEU A 36 16.62 13.37 33.67
CA LEU A 36 15.70 12.22 33.53
C LEU A 36 14.36 12.66 32.92
N THR A 37 13.83 13.83 33.30
CA THR A 37 12.60 14.37 32.71
C THR A 37 12.81 14.72 31.23
N ARG A 38 13.95 15.34 30.88
CA ARG A 38 14.35 15.58 29.49
C ARG A 38 14.53 14.28 28.71
N LEU A 39 15.20 13.28 29.28
CA LEU A 39 15.41 12.00 28.64
C LEU A 39 14.08 11.27 28.36
N ARG A 40 13.16 11.27 29.32
CA ARG A 40 11.81 10.72 29.15
C ARG A 40 11.01 11.46 28.08
N HIS A 41 11.07 12.79 28.06
CA HIS A 41 10.41 13.57 27.01
C HIS A 41 10.97 13.25 25.63
N THR A 42 12.30 13.18 25.51
CA THR A 42 12.98 12.80 24.26
C THR A 42 12.64 11.37 23.83
N HIS A 43 12.62 10.41 24.75
CA HIS A 43 12.28 9.02 24.45
C HIS A 43 10.80 8.83 24.13
N HIS A 44 9.91 9.53 24.82
CA HIS A 44 8.48 9.53 24.51
C HIS A 44 8.22 10.13 23.14
N THR A 45 8.88 11.26 22.82
CA THR A 45 8.71 11.94 21.52
C THR A 45 9.29 11.08 20.40
N HIS A 46 10.50 10.54 20.58
CA HIS A 46 11.09 9.62 19.60
C HIS A 46 10.30 8.32 19.48
N GLY A 47 9.80 7.75 20.58
CA GLY A 47 9.00 6.53 20.57
C GLY A 47 7.66 6.70 19.88
N TYR A 48 6.98 7.82 20.10
CA TYR A 48 5.74 8.16 19.39
C TYR A 48 5.97 8.38 17.90
N LEU A 49 7.02 9.13 17.53
CA LEU A 49 7.40 9.34 16.13
C LEU A 49 7.81 8.03 15.46
N ALA A 50 8.60 7.19 16.15
CA ALA A 50 8.98 5.87 15.68
C ALA A 50 7.75 4.99 15.49
N GLY A 51 6.81 4.96 16.44
CA GLY A 51 5.57 4.20 16.34
C GLY A 51 4.68 4.64 15.18
N ILE A 52 4.52 5.95 14.94
CA ILE A 52 3.77 6.46 13.78
C ILE A 52 4.47 6.10 12.48
N THR A 53 5.79 6.26 12.43
CA THR A 53 6.58 5.98 11.22
C THR A 53 6.50 4.50 10.89
N GLN A 54 6.72 3.64 11.88
CA GLN A 54 6.72 2.19 11.75
C GLN A 54 5.32 1.64 11.43
N GLY A 55 4.26 2.18 12.04
CA GLY A 55 2.88 1.76 11.76
C GLY A 55 2.43 2.09 10.33
N LYS A 56 2.89 3.23 9.79
CA LYS A 56 2.60 3.64 8.41
C LYS A 56 3.40 2.86 7.38
N THR A 57 4.66 2.55 7.66
CA THR A 57 5.48 1.77 6.72
C THR A 57 5.09 0.29 6.69
N LEU A 58 4.63 -0.28 7.81
CA LEU A 58 4.32 -1.71 7.88
C LEU A 58 3.26 -2.17 6.87
N HIS A 59 2.21 -1.37 6.67
CA HIS A 59 1.05 -1.76 5.85
C HIS A 59 1.07 -1.16 4.44
N LEU A 60 1.93 -0.17 4.18
CA LEU A 60 2.01 0.47 2.87
C LEU A 60 2.65 -0.47 1.84
N GLN A 61 3.71 -1.17 2.23
CA GLN A 61 4.43 -2.05 1.33
C GLN A 61 3.60 -3.28 0.96
N SER A 62 2.94 -3.92 1.94
CA SER A 62 2.09 -5.09 1.67
C SER A 62 0.94 -4.74 0.72
N GLY A 63 0.27 -3.61 0.94
CA GLY A 63 -0.79 -3.14 0.05
C GLY A 63 -0.30 -2.81 -1.36
N PHE A 64 0.91 -2.24 -1.48
CA PHE A 64 1.52 -2.01 -2.78
C PHE A 64 1.85 -3.33 -3.49
N ASP A 65 2.47 -4.29 -2.81
CA ASP A 65 2.89 -5.56 -3.39
C ASP A 65 1.68 -6.39 -3.86
N GLU A 66 0.58 -6.36 -3.08
CA GLU A 66 -0.70 -6.99 -3.45
C GLU A 66 -1.33 -6.32 -4.68
N GLY A 67 -1.33 -4.99 -4.74
CA GLY A 67 -1.92 -4.22 -5.84
C GLY A 67 -1.06 -4.18 -7.10
N TYR A 68 0.26 -4.27 -6.99
CA TYR A 68 1.20 -4.08 -8.09
C TYR A 68 1.00 -5.10 -9.20
N ALA A 69 0.86 -6.38 -8.84
CA ALA A 69 0.65 -7.45 -9.82
C ALA A 69 -0.67 -7.26 -10.61
N LEU A 70 -1.75 -6.87 -9.94
CA LEU A 70 -3.04 -6.61 -10.57
C LEU A 70 -2.98 -5.35 -11.44
N GLY A 71 -2.41 -4.27 -10.92
CA GLY A 71 -2.24 -3.00 -11.63
C GLY A 71 -1.39 -3.14 -12.89
N GLY A 72 -0.33 -3.95 -12.85
CA GLY A 72 0.50 -4.26 -14.02
C GLY A 72 -0.29 -4.96 -15.13
N ARG A 73 -1.14 -5.92 -14.77
CA ARG A 73 -2.00 -6.65 -15.73
C ARG A 73 -3.06 -5.73 -16.36
N PHE A 74 -3.69 -4.87 -15.56
CA PHE A 74 -4.58 -3.82 -16.09
C PHE A 74 -3.83 -2.87 -17.02
N GLY A 75 -2.67 -2.39 -16.60
CA GLY A 75 -1.83 -1.47 -17.38
C GLY A 75 -1.46 -2.05 -18.74
N LEU A 76 -1.09 -3.33 -18.79
CA LEU A 76 -0.79 -4.00 -20.04
C LEU A 76 -2.02 -4.12 -20.93
N LYS A 77 -3.15 -4.59 -20.39
CA LYS A 77 -4.39 -4.80 -21.16
C LYS A 77 -4.93 -3.48 -21.70
N ILE A 78 -4.97 -2.43 -20.87
CA ILE A 78 -5.37 -1.08 -21.28
C ILE A 78 -4.39 -0.52 -22.31
N GLY A 79 -3.08 -0.69 -22.09
CA GLY A 79 -2.04 -0.28 -23.01
C GLY A 79 -2.18 -0.94 -24.38
N TRP A 80 -2.49 -2.25 -24.41
CA TRP A 80 -2.77 -2.99 -25.64
C TRP A 80 -4.00 -2.43 -26.35
N VAL A 81 -5.12 -2.17 -25.64
CA VAL A 81 -6.33 -1.59 -26.25
C VAL A 81 -6.02 -0.24 -26.89
N LEU A 82 -5.37 0.67 -26.15
CA LEU A 82 -5.04 2.01 -26.64
C LEU A 82 -4.05 1.96 -27.81
N GLY A 83 -3.03 1.11 -27.70
CA GLY A 83 -2.03 0.88 -28.74
C GLY A 83 -2.65 0.31 -30.02
N ALA A 84 -3.54 -0.68 -29.89
CA ALA A 84 -4.26 -1.25 -31.02
C ALA A 84 -5.13 -0.20 -31.72
N LEU A 85 -5.96 0.55 -30.98
CA LEU A 85 -6.77 1.64 -31.56
C LEU A 85 -5.91 2.71 -32.23
N GLN A 86 -4.76 3.06 -31.64
CA GLN A 86 -3.82 4.00 -32.24
C GLN A 86 -3.21 3.44 -33.53
N GLY A 87 -2.78 2.18 -33.55
CA GLY A 87 -2.28 1.49 -34.73
C GLY A 87 -3.33 1.43 -35.85
N LEU A 88 -4.54 1.00 -35.52
CA LEU A 88 -5.68 0.98 -36.43
C LEU A 88 -5.94 2.37 -37.02
N SER A 89 -5.83 3.45 -36.23
CA SER A 89 -6.05 4.82 -36.72
C SER A 89 -5.03 5.32 -37.76
N HIS A 90 -3.86 4.65 -37.84
CA HIS A 90 -2.79 4.96 -38.80
C HIS A 90 -2.89 4.11 -40.06
N ILE A 91 -3.31 2.85 -39.93
CA ILE A 91 -3.39 1.90 -41.06
C ILE A 91 -4.78 1.88 -41.72
N ALA A 92 -5.83 2.32 -41.01
CA ALA A 92 -7.18 2.29 -41.53
C ALA A 92 -7.35 3.19 -42.76
N PRO A 93 -8.16 2.78 -43.74
CA PRO A 93 -8.52 3.63 -44.87
C PRO A 93 -9.23 4.90 -44.38
N ALA A 94 -9.16 5.98 -45.15
CA ALA A 94 -9.68 7.30 -44.77
C ALA A 94 -11.14 7.28 -44.28
N ALA A 95 -11.96 6.39 -44.85
CA ALA A 95 -13.36 6.19 -44.46
C ALA A 95 -13.53 5.65 -43.02
N ALA A 96 -12.60 4.82 -42.54
CA ALA A 96 -12.63 4.22 -41.21
C ALA A 96 -11.75 4.97 -40.19
N ALA A 97 -10.68 5.64 -40.65
CA ALA A 97 -9.71 6.31 -39.79
C ALA A 97 -10.33 7.34 -38.84
N MET A 98 -11.30 8.15 -39.32
CA MET A 98 -11.99 9.14 -38.48
C MET A 98 -12.85 8.47 -37.39
N ALA A 99 -13.50 7.36 -37.72
CA ALA A 99 -14.30 6.60 -36.75
C ALA A 99 -13.41 5.98 -35.67
N VAL A 100 -12.29 5.35 -36.07
CA VAL A 100 -11.31 4.77 -35.13
C VAL A 100 -10.73 5.84 -34.22
N ARG A 101 -10.34 7.01 -34.76
CA ARG A 101 -9.81 8.14 -33.96
C ARG A 101 -10.82 8.61 -32.92
N ARG A 102 -12.11 8.69 -33.27
CA ARG A 102 -13.16 9.06 -32.32
C ARG A 102 -13.29 8.04 -31.20
N GLU A 103 -13.24 6.75 -31.52
CA GLU A 103 -13.30 5.70 -30.50
C GLU A 103 -12.02 5.67 -29.64
N LEU A 104 -10.84 5.95 -30.20
CA LEU A 104 -9.60 6.13 -29.43
C LEU A 104 -9.72 7.26 -28.40
N GLU A 105 -10.27 8.41 -28.79
CA GLU A 105 -10.44 9.52 -27.85
C GLU A 105 -11.46 9.22 -26.74
N LYS A 106 -12.48 8.40 -27.02
CA LYS A 106 -13.38 7.90 -25.97
C LYS A 106 -12.68 6.90 -25.06
N ALA A 107 -11.94 5.95 -25.63
CA ALA A 107 -11.18 4.96 -24.87
C ALA A 107 -10.20 5.62 -23.90
N LYS A 108 -9.50 6.68 -24.33
CA LYS A 108 -8.60 7.46 -23.46
C LYS A 108 -9.28 8.11 -22.27
N ARG A 109 -10.57 8.46 -22.38
CA ARG A 109 -11.34 9.05 -21.27
C ARG A 109 -11.93 7.99 -20.35
N GLU A 110 -12.34 6.85 -20.88
CA GLU A 110 -12.99 5.78 -20.12
C GLU A 110 -12.01 4.78 -19.49
N LEU A 111 -10.81 4.62 -20.06
CA LEU A 111 -9.77 3.74 -19.55
C LEU A 111 -8.76 4.48 -18.65
N VAL A 112 -9.18 5.62 -18.09
CA VAL A 112 -8.42 6.31 -17.05
C VAL A 112 -8.52 5.49 -15.77
N PHE A 113 -7.45 5.52 -14.98
CA PHE A 113 -7.33 4.79 -13.72
C PHE A 113 -8.55 5.00 -12.81
N ASP A 114 -9.03 6.23 -12.65
CA ASP A 114 -10.14 6.58 -11.77
C ASP A 114 -11.48 5.91 -12.16
N GLU A 115 -11.69 5.66 -13.45
CA GLU A 115 -12.90 4.99 -13.95
C GLU A 115 -12.79 3.46 -13.81
N VAL A 116 -11.61 2.92 -14.14
CA VAL A 116 -11.33 1.47 -14.08
C VAL A 116 -11.27 0.97 -12.64
N PHE A 117 -10.68 1.73 -11.73
CA PHE A 117 -10.56 1.38 -10.31
C PHE A 117 -11.61 2.11 -9.45
N SER A 118 -12.74 2.48 -10.04
CA SER A 118 -13.83 3.13 -9.32
C SER A 118 -14.46 2.21 -8.28
N GLU A 119 -15.12 2.82 -7.28
CA GLU A 119 -15.87 2.11 -6.25
C GLU A 119 -17.04 1.27 -6.79
N GLU A 120 -17.39 1.44 -8.08
CA GLU A 120 -18.35 0.59 -8.79
C GLU A 120 -17.80 -0.83 -9.04
N TYR A 121 -16.50 -0.95 -9.31
CA TYR A 121 -15.86 -2.23 -9.64
C TYR A 121 -15.01 -2.80 -8.50
N PHE A 122 -14.57 -1.96 -7.56
CA PHE A 122 -13.71 -2.36 -6.44
C PHE A 122 -14.24 -1.87 -5.10
N ALA A 123 -14.34 -2.78 -4.13
CA ALA A 123 -14.65 -2.44 -2.75
C ALA A 123 -13.43 -1.85 -2.00
N PRO A 124 -13.66 -1.13 -0.88
CA PRO A 124 -12.61 -0.76 0.05
C PRO A 124 -11.87 -2.01 0.53
N GLY A 125 -10.60 -2.16 0.13
CA GLY A 125 -9.80 -3.37 0.36
C GLY A 125 -9.35 -4.09 -0.92
N GLY A 126 -9.69 -3.60 -2.11
CA GLY A 126 -9.16 -4.13 -3.38
C GLY A 126 -9.86 -5.38 -3.90
N VAL A 127 -10.99 -5.75 -3.30
CA VAL A 127 -11.83 -6.87 -3.76
C VAL A 127 -12.72 -6.39 -4.92
N TRP A 128 -12.69 -7.11 -6.04
CA TRP A 128 -13.53 -6.81 -7.21
C TRP A 128 -15.00 -7.18 -6.97
N LEU A 129 -15.92 -6.41 -7.56
CA LEU A 129 -17.37 -6.52 -7.34
C LEU A 129 -18.13 -7.18 -8.50
N TYR A 130 -17.46 -7.49 -9.61
CA TYR A 130 -18.07 -8.11 -10.78
C TYR A 130 -17.91 -9.63 -10.78
N ALA A 131 -18.89 -10.32 -11.38
CA ALA A 131 -18.90 -11.77 -11.46
C ALA A 131 -17.84 -12.28 -12.44
N LEU A 132 -16.96 -13.15 -11.96
CA LEU A 132 -16.18 -14.03 -12.83
C LEU A 132 -17.07 -15.22 -13.15
N VAL A 133 -17.63 -15.22 -14.37
CA VAL A 133 -18.40 -16.37 -14.84
C VAL A 133 -17.44 -17.55 -14.94
N GLU A 134 -17.75 -18.61 -14.19
CA GLU A 134 -17.16 -19.94 -14.34
C GLU A 134 -17.62 -20.49 -15.68
N GLU A 135 -16.76 -20.39 -16.70
CA GLU A 135 -16.94 -21.18 -17.91
C GLU A 135 -16.39 -22.58 -17.62
N GLY A 136 -17.27 -23.46 -17.16
CA GLY A 136 -17.17 -24.91 -17.33
C GLY A 136 -15.90 -25.57 -16.80
N GLY A 137 -15.94 -25.96 -15.53
CA GLY A 137 -14.99 -26.91 -14.96
C GLY A 137 -15.66 -27.65 -13.81
N GLU A 138 -16.62 -28.53 -14.13
CA GLU A 138 -17.00 -29.63 -13.25
C GLU A 138 -15.80 -30.59 -13.12
N GLU A 139 -14.75 -30.17 -12.41
CA GLU A 139 -13.81 -31.11 -11.81
C GLU A 139 -14.10 -31.12 -10.31
N GLU A 140 -14.75 -32.19 -9.87
CA GLU A 140 -14.89 -32.54 -8.46
C GLU A 140 -13.54 -32.34 -7.73
N GLY A 141 -13.44 -31.27 -6.95
CA GLY A 141 -12.27 -31.00 -6.11
C GLY A 141 -11.19 -30.06 -6.67
N GLY A 142 -11.40 -29.45 -7.85
CA GLY A 142 -10.50 -28.41 -8.35
C GLY A 142 -10.70 -27.09 -7.61
N VAL A 143 -9.70 -26.62 -6.86
CA VAL A 143 -9.69 -25.24 -6.36
C VAL A 143 -9.71 -24.32 -7.58
N VAL A 144 -10.82 -23.61 -7.81
CA VAL A 144 -10.90 -22.57 -8.85
C VAL A 144 -9.93 -21.46 -8.46
N THR A 145 -8.69 -21.53 -8.96
CA THR A 145 -7.70 -20.48 -8.76
C THR A 145 -8.12 -19.30 -9.62
N VAL A 146 -8.76 -18.31 -9.01
CA VAL A 146 -9.04 -17.04 -9.67
C VAL A 146 -7.71 -16.38 -10.02
N THR A 147 -7.32 -16.43 -11.29
CA THR A 147 -6.12 -15.75 -11.78
C THR A 147 -6.39 -14.27 -11.95
N LEU A 148 -5.38 -13.43 -11.71
CA LEU A 148 -5.52 -11.98 -11.90
C LEU A 148 -5.79 -11.62 -13.38
N ASP A 149 -5.36 -12.46 -14.33
CA ASP A 149 -5.67 -12.27 -15.75
C ASP A 149 -7.16 -12.36 -15.99
N ARG A 150 -7.81 -13.36 -15.37
CA ARG A 150 -9.26 -13.53 -15.48
C ARG A 150 -10.01 -12.35 -14.88
N VAL A 151 -9.51 -11.79 -13.77
CA VAL A 151 -10.07 -10.58 -13.16
C VAL A 151 -10.05 -9.42 -14.17
N VAL A 152 -8.90 -9.16 -14.78
CA VAL A 152 -8.75 -8.10 -15.79
C VAL A 152 -9.61 -8.35 -17.03
N GLU A 153 -9.68 -9.58 -17.52
CA GLU A 153 -10.51 -9.96 -18.68
C GLU A 153 -12.00 -9.79 -18.45
N MET A 154 -12.45 -10.07 -17.23
CA MET A 154 -13.86 -9.99 -16.86
C MET A 154 -14.29 -8.58 -16.46
N HIS A 155 -13.35 -7.65 -16.32
CA HIS A 155 -13.65 -6.26 -16.00
C HIS A 155 -14.58 -5.63 -17.07
N PRO A 156 -15.76 -5.11 -16.72
CA PRO A 156 -16.78 -4.70 -17.69
C PRO A 156 -16.31 -3.66 -18.72
N VAL A 157 -15.58 -2.64 -18.26
CA VAL A 157 -15.03 -1.58 -19.13
C VAL A 157 -13.98 -2.13 -20.09
N VAL A 158 -13.00 -2.88 -19.58
CA VAL A 158 -11.92 -3.48 -20.37
C VAL A 158 -12.49 -4.46 -21.40
N LYS A 159 -13.38 -5.37 -20.98
CA LYS A 159 -14.04 -6.34 -21.86
C LYS A 159 -14.79 -5.67 -23.01
N ARG A 160 -15.53 -4.60 -22.71
CA ARG A 160 -16.23 -3.78 -23.73
C ARG A 160 -15.24 -3.23 -24.76
N TRP A 161 -14.15 -2.62 -24.31
CA TRP A 161 -13.17 -2.01 -25.18
C TRP A 161 -12.37 -3.02 -26.00
N VAL A 162 -12.01 -4.17 -25.42
CA VAL A 162 -11.38 -5.29 -26.14
C VAL A 162 -12.29 -5.78 -27.27
N GLY A 163 -13.59 -5.94 -27.00
CA GLY A 163 -14.58 -6.27 -28.04
C GLY A 163 -14.64 -5.21 -29.15
N LYS A 164 -14.58 -3.93 -28.78
CA LYS A 164 -14.59 -2.82 -29.74
C LYS A 164 -13.33 -2.80 -30.63
N VAL A 165 -12.16 -3.10 -30.06
CA VAL A 165 -10.91 -3.23 -30.83
C VAL A 165 -11.06 -4.33 -31.88
N ARG A 166 -11.54 -5.52 -31.50
CA ARG A 166 -11.73 -6.65 -32.42
C ARG A 166 -12.72 -6.32 -33.54
N GLU A 167 -13.82 -5.63 -33.21
CA GLU A 167 -14.81 -5.17 -34.19
C GLU A 167 -14.17 -4.21 -35.21
N LEU A 168 -13.43 -3.20 -34.74
CA LEU A 168 -12.78 -2.21 -35.60
C LEU A 168 -11.63 -2.84 -36.42
N ALA A 169 -10.90 -3.79 -35.84
CA ALA A 169 -9.84 -4.53 -36.50
C ALA A 169 -10.37 -5.37 -37.67
N SER A 170 -11.45 -6.11 -37.42
CA SER A 170 -12.17 -6.87 -38.44
C SER A 170 -12.68 -5.96 -39.55
N TRP A 171 -13.22 -4.78 -39.21
CA TRP A 171 -13.68 -3.82 -40.21
C TRP A 171 -12.55 -3.25 -41.07
N VAL A 172 -11.37 -3.04 -40.50
CA VAL A 172 -10.17 -2.58 -41.23
C VAL A 172 -9.48 -3.71 -42.00
N GLY A 173 -9.76 -4.97 -41.64
CA GLY A 173 -9.14 -6.15 -42.26
C GLY A 173 -7.77 -6.50 -41.70
N VAL A 174 -7.52 -6.17 -40.43
CA VAL A 174 -6.26 -6.42 -39.72
C VAL A 174 -6.50 -7.40 -38.60
N ASP A 175 -5.65 -8.42 -38.49
CA ASP A 175 -5.69 -9.32 -37.35
C ASP A 175 -4.94 -8.69 -36.17
N VAL A 176 -5.54 -8.77 -34.98
CA VAL A 176 -4.97 -8.16 -33.77
C VAL A 176 -4.87 -9.25 -32.72
N GLU A 177 -3.65 -9.72 -32.54
CA GLU A 177 -3.31 -10.66 -31.49
C GLU A 177 -3.20 -9.95 -30.15
N GLU A 178 -3.72 -10.59 -29.11
CA GLU A 178 -3.60 -10.09 -27.75
C GLU A 178 -2.26 -10.52 -27.16
N LEU A 179 -1.56 -9.59 -26.50
CA LEU A 179 -0.33 -9.91 -25.78
C LEU A 179 -0.65 -10.74 -24.53
N GLY A 180 -0.40 -12.05 -24.61
CA GLY A 180 -0.44 -12.96 -23.46
C GLY A 180 0.72 -12.71 -22.50
N LEU A 181 0.46 -12.80 -21.21
CA LEU A 181 1.45 -12.63 -20.15
C LEU A 181 2.13 -13.96 -19.81
N GLU A 182 3.25 -14.25 -20.46
CA GLU A 182 4.26 -15.16 -19.89
C GLU A 182 5.20 -14.32 -19.02
N LEU A 183 4.69 -13.86 -17.87
CA LEU A 183 5.56 -13.28 -16.82
C LEU A 183 6.30 -14.45 -16.18
N GLU A 184 7.44 -14.82 -16.75
CA GLU A 184 8.38 -15.75 -16.13
C GLU A 184 8.72 -15.20 -14.74
N ARG A 185 8.21 -15.89 -13.72
CA ARG A 185 8.53 -15.61 -12.32
C ARG A 185 9.99 -15.97 -12.14
N GLU A 186 10.89 -14.99 -12.13
CA GLU A 186 12.24 -15.20 -11.58
C GLU A 186 12.09 -15.46 -10.07
N GLU A 187 11.80 -16.70 -9.70
CA GLU A 187 12.03 -17.20 -8.35
C GLU A 187 13.54 -17.36 -8.16
N LYS A 188 14.25 -16.26 -7.89
CA LYS A 188 15.55 -16.36 -7.22
C LYS A 188 15.31 -16.46 -5.72
N GLY A 189 15.34 -17.71 -5.25
CA GLY A 189 15.26 -18.08 -3.86
C GLY A 189 16.24 -17.28 -3.00
N GLY A 190 15.71 -16.71 -1.92
CA GLY A 190 16.52 -16.30 -0.79
C GLY A 190 16.97 -17.56 -0.06
N GLU A 191 18.28 -17.83 -0.09
CA GLU A 191 18.91 -18.83 0.75
C GLU A 191 18.75 -18.40 2.21
N GLU A 192 18.10 -19.24 3.00
CA GLU A 192 18.10 -19.19 4.46
C GLU A 192 19.51 -19.58 4.93
N GLU A 193 20.35 -18.62 5.31
CA GLU A 193 21.54 -18.92 6.11
C GLU A 193 21.10 -19.18 7.56
N GLU A 194 21.03 -20.46 7.92
CA GLU A 194 20.96 -20.94 9.30
C GLU A 194 22.12 -20.35 10.14
N GLU A 195 21.75 -19.44 11.04
CA GLU A 195 22.59 -19.01 12.17
C GLU A 195 22.78 -20.19 13.14
N LYS A 196 23.91 -20.89 13.04
CA LYS A 196 24.35 -21.86 14.06
C LYS A 196 25.15 -21.17 15.14
N ASP A 197 24.47 -20.91 16.26
CA ASP A 197 25.07 -20.71 17.58
C ASP A 197 25.92 -21.93 17.99
N GLY A 198 27.15 -21.68 18.41
CA GLY A 198 28.12 -22.72 18.80
C GLY A 198 29.34 -22.15 19.53
N ASN A 199 29.08 -21.64 20.73
CA ASN A 199 30.01 -20.98 21.64
C ASN A 199 31.23 -21.82 22.11
N ASN A 200 32.38 -21.14 22.20
CA ASN A 200 33.51 -21.26 23.13
C ASN A 200 34.51 -22.44 23.12
N ASN A 201 35.71 -22.12 22.60
CA ASN A 201 36.97 -21.92 23.37
C ASN A 201 37.42 -22.98 24.38
N LYS A 202 38.52 -23.70 24.07
CA LYS A 202 39.50 -24.14 25.07
C LYS A 202 40.92 -24.23 24.47
N VAL A 203 41.72 -23.24 24.84
CA VAL A 203 43.18 -23.21 24.78
C VAL A 203 43.75 -24.33 25.67
N GLY A 204 44.82 -25.01 25.25
CA GLY A 204 45.56 -25.90 26.16
C GLY A 204 46.45 -26.92 25.47
N MET A 205 47.64 -26.48 25.10
CA MET A 205 48.84 -27.30 24.96
C MET A 205 49.05 -28.15 26.22
N GLU A 206 49.44 -29.42 26.09
CA GLU A 206 50.44 -30.13 26.93
C GLU A 206 50.61 -31.57 26.40
N ALA A 207 51.88 -31.94 26.22
CA ALA A 207 52.35 -33.25 25.82
C ALA A 207 52.28 -34.24 27.00
N PHE A 208 52.09 -35.53 26.74
CA PHE A 208 52.84 -36.58 27.43
C PHE A 208 52.77 -37.92 26.68
N VAL A 209 53.88 -38.65 26.79
CA VAL A 209 54.29 -39.87 26.07
C VAL A 209 53.97 -41.11 26.90
N GLU A 210 53.56 -42.20 26.24
CA GLU A 210 53.80 -43.63 26.55
C GLU A 210 53.53 -44.34 25.20
N ILE A 211 54.45 -45.08 24.56
CA ILE A 211 55.43 -46.10 24.99
C ILE A 211 56.73 -45.94 24.17
#